data_AF-A0A819IDG2-F1
#
_entry.id   AF-A0A819IDG2-F1
#
_cell.length_a   1.000
_cell.length_b   1.000
_cell.length_c   1.000
_cell.angle_alpha   90.00
_cell.angle_beta   90.00
_cell.angle_gamma   90.00
#
_symmetry.space_group_name_H-M   'P 1'
#
loop_
_entity.id
_entity.type
_entity.pdbx_description
1 polymer ?
#
loop_
_entity_poly.entity_id
_entity_poly.type
_entity_poly.pdbx_seq_one_letter_code
_entity_poly.pdbx_strand_id
1 'polypeptide(L)'
;MNEETDSVDILLELINKELGGWPILEGATWNNSTFNLSNMLLKIAEYNLNAIYTIITINDEQNSSLYVAGIGQGSLGLAQPESYASENALTKSYQQWMKDLAMTLTNVTSMIDDDVTSIFELEKKIAEVSWTTAEQIARQKDNVRTTVGNLSNTINSSIDFSKHFRHVYQLANVTLNDTEHVIVGELEYLRNVSNIITQYSSRTLQNYFIWRFMMTLIDYMPKQFRATKQQFTQTLDGTVSEEKRTVTCSANINSLMGFALSRPYVLKYFDENARNESLIMIENIRNTFIEMINQSNWMDSISKIKAMAKARAVVENVGYPDYVTSSNVTKLEKDYADYKFNLSYFQNGLTIAKLTAKNNYRLLRQSVDRQTWVFAPTKMEAAYNPPLNSMGEILFFLI
;
A
#
# COMPACT_ATOMS: atom_id res chain seq x y z
N MET A 1 15.59 27.67 -10.31
CA MET A 1 14.66 26.62 -10.77
C MET A 1 13.35 26.88 -10.08
N ASN A 2 12.28 27.04 -10.84
CA ASN A 2 10.95 27.27 -10.29
C ASN A 2 10.35 25.88 -10.06
N GLU A 3 10.46 25.36 -8.84
CA GLU A 3 10.09 23.98 -8.47
C GLU A 3 8.66 23.61 -8.91
N GLU A 4 7.78 24.60 -9.02
CA GLU A 4 6.41 24.43 -9.49
C GLU A 4 6.30 24.09 -10.98
N THR A 5 7.03 24.81 -11.85
CA THR A 5 7.01 24.57 -13.30
C THR A 5 7.69 23.24 -13.63
N ASP A 6 8.81 22.96 -12.97
CA ASP A 6 9.59 21.74 -13.21
C ASP A 6 8.78 20.48 -12.86
N SER A 7 7.97 20.50 -11.79
CA SER A 7 7.18 19.34 -11.36
C SER A 7 6.09 18.95 -12.36
N VAL A 8 5.41 19.93 -12.95
CA VAL A 8 4.33 19.70 -13.94
C VAL A 8 4.91 19.18 -15.24
N ASP A 9 6.03 19.75 -15.69
CA ASP A 9 6.71 19.30 -16.92
C ASP A 9 7.19 17.85 -16.78
N ILE A 10 7.78 17.48 -15.64
CA ILE A 10 8.20 16.10 -15.37
C ILE A 10 6.99 15.16 -15.35
N LEU A 11 5.88 15.58 -14.75
CA LEU A 11 4.65 14.79 -14.72
C LEU A 11 4.11 14.53 -16.14
N LEU A 12 3.96 15.60 -16.93
CA LEU A 12 3.41 15.50 -18.28
C LEU A 12 4.35 14.72 -19.21
N GLU A 13 5.66 14.91 -19.06
CA GLU A 13 6.66 14.11 -19.78
C GLU A 13 6.52 12.62 -19.43
N LEU A 14 6.40 12.28 -18.15
CA LEU A 14 6.20 10.91 -17.69
C LEU A 14 4.92 10.30 -18.27
N ILE A 15 3.80 11.02 -18.16
CA ILE A 15 2.50 10.58 -18.70
C ILE A 15 2.60 10.33 -20.21
N ASN A 16 3.17 11.28 -20.96
CA ASN A 16 3.20 11.20 -22.42
C ASN A 16 4.19 10.15 -22.93
N LYS A 17 5.40 10.09 -22.35
CA LYS A 17 6.48 9.21 -22.83
C LYS A 17 6.42 7.80 -22.25
N GLU A 18 6.02 7.65 -20.99
CA GLU A 18 6.05 6.35 -20.31
C GLU A 18 4.68 5.70 -20.16
N LEU A 19 3.59 6.48 -20.07
CA LEU A 19 2.24 5.96 -19.85
C LEU A 19 1.34 6.01 -21.10
N GLY A 20 1.75 6.70 -22.16
CA GLY A 20 1.00 6.74 -23.43
C GLY A 20 -0.04 7.86 -23.54
N GLY A 21 0.14 8.95 -22.79
CA GLY A 21 -0.73 10.12 -22.83
C GLY A 21 -1.98 10.00 -21.97
N TRP A 22 -2.64 11.13 -21.70
CA TRP A 22 -3.84 11.18 -20.86
C TRP A 22 -5.03 11.71 -21.67
N PRO A 23 -5.96 10.82 -22.09
CA PRO A 23 -7.05 11.21 -22.97
C PRO A 23 -7.90 12.37 -22.47
N ILE A 24 -8.10 12.51 -21.15
CA ILE A 24 -8.84 13.62 -20.56
C ILE A 24 -8.17 14.98 -20.79
N LEU A 25 -6.83 15.02 -20.92
CA LEU A 25 -6.07 16.25 -21.17
C LEU A 25 -5.97 16.57 -22.66
N GLU A 26 -5.95 15.53 -23.49
CA GLU A 26 -5.77 15.61 -24.95
C GLU A 26 -7.10 15.69 -25.72
N GLY A 27 -8.22 15.37 -25.08
CA GLY A 27 -9.54 15.34 -25.72
C GLY A 27 -9.56 14.38 -26.92
N ALA A 28 -10.09 14.86 -28.05
CA ALA A 28 -10.27 14.06 -29.26
C ALA A 28 -8.95 13.69 -29.98
N THR A 29 -7.81 14.32 -29.64
CA THR A 29 -6.54 14.07 -30.33
C THR A 29 -5.77 12.88 -29.78
N TRP A 30 -6.18 12.32 -28.64
CA TRP A 30 -5.51 11.16 -28.06
C TRP A 30 -5.62 9.93 -28.96
N ASN A 31 -4.48 9.31 -29.27
CA ASN A 31 -4.43 8.17 -30.16
C ASN A 31 -4.74 6.86 -29.42
N ASN A 32 -5.94 6.32 -29.62
CA ASN A 32 -6.37 5.08 -28.97
C ASN A 32 -5.63 3.81 -29.45
N SER A 33 -4.98 3.85 -30.62
CA SER A 33 -4.34 2.66 -31.22
C SER A 33 -3.04 2.25 -30.53
N THR A 34 -2.44 3.14 -29.74
CA THR A 34 -1.22 2.86 -28.98
C THR A 34 -1.48 2.19 -27.64
N PHE A 35 -2.74 2.18 -27.17
CA PHE A 35 -3.09 1.62 -25.88
C PHE A 35 -2.94 0.09 -25.86
N ASN A 36 -2.22 -0.40 -24.86
CA ASN A 36 -2.14 -1.82 -24.56
C ASN A 36 -2.34 -2.04 -23.06
N LEU A 37 -3.43 -2.72 -22.71
CA LEU A 37 -3.81 -2.96 -21.32
C LEU A 37 -2.72 -3.72 -20.53
N SER A 38 -2.11 -4.76 -21.11
CA SER A 38 -1.04 -5.52 -20.43
C SER A 38 0.16 -4.62 -20.15
N ASN A 39 0.61 -3.82 -21.11
CA ASN A 39 1.73 -2.91 -20.90
C ASN A 39 1.41 -1.84 -19.85
N MET A 40 0.19 -1.28 -19.86
CA MET A 40 -0.22 -0.29 -18.85
C MET A 40 -0.19 -0.89 -17.45
N LEU A 41 -0.77 -2.08 -17.27
CA LEU A 41 -0.77 -2.82 -16.01
C LEU A 41 0.64 -3.15 -15.50
N LEU A 42 1.55 -3.53 -16.40
CA LEU A 42 2.97 -3.74 -16.05
C LEU A 42 3.62 -2.44 -15.58
N LYS A 43 3.35 -1.34 -16.30
CA LYS A 43 4.00 -0.05 -16.05
C LYS A 43 3.57 0.56 -14.73
N ILE A 44 2.27 0.55 -14.41
CA ILE A 44 1.76 1.09 -13.16
C ILE A 44 2.23 0.29 -11.93
N ALA A 45 2.43 -1.03 -12.08
CA ALA A 45 2.97 -1.87 -11.01
C ALA A 45 4.41 -1.49 -10.64
N GLU A 46 5.20 -0.95 -11.57
CA GLU A 46 6.53 -0.39 -11.27
C GLU A 46 6.47 0.74 -10.24
N TYR A 47 5.34 1.45 -10.15
CA TYR A 47 5.10 2.56 -9.23
C TYR A 47 4.24 2.17 -8.03
N ASN A 48 4.17 0.89 -7.68
CA ASN A 48 3.36 0.39 -6.55
C ASN A 48 1.86 0.77 -6.66
N LEU A 49 1.35 0.97 -7.88
CA LEU A 49 -0.05 1.25 -8.09
C LEU A 49 -0.84 -0.06 -8.15
N ASN A 50 -1.63 -0.31 -7.11
CA ASN A 50 -2.41 -1.53 -6.95
C ASN A 50 -3.86 -1.35 -7.43
N ALA A 51 -4.05 -0.73 -8.59
CA ALA A 51 -5.38 -0.55 -9.18
C ALA A 51 -5.85 -1.87 -9.86
N ILE A 52 -7.12 -2.26 -9.66
CA ILE A 52 -7.74 -3.51 -10.17
C ILE A 52 -7.25 -4.77 -9.46
N TYR A 53 -5.95 -4.97 -9.31
CA TYR A 53 -5.40 -6.06 -8.52
C TYR A 53 -4.10 -5.61 -7.88
N THR A 54 -3.66 -6.34 -6.86
CA THR A 54 -2.36 -6.16 -6.23
C THR A 54 -1.52 -7.42 -6.40
N ILE A 55 -0.24 -7.25 -6.71
CA ILE A 55 0.77 -8.31 -6.56
C ILE A 55 1.65 -7.92 -5.39
N ILE A 56 1.77 -8.80 -4.42
CA ILE A 56 2.48 -8.53 -3.17
C ILE A 56 3.25 -9.77 -2.70
N THR A 57 4.33 -9.58 -1.97
CA THR A 57 4.96 -10.64 -1.17
C THR A 57 4.45 -10.57 0.27
N ILE A 58 3.96 -11.70 0.79
CA ILE A 58 3.39 -11.84 2.15
C ILE A 58 4.08 -12.97 2.91
N ASN A 59 3.92 -13.02 4.24
CA ASN A 59 4.33 -14.20 5.02
C ASN A 59 3.52 -15.43 4.60
N ASP A 60 4.17 -16.59 4.45
CA ASP A 60 3.46 -17.84 4.15
C ASP A 60 2.73 -18.33 5.42
N GLU A 61 1.40 -18.44 5.35
CA GLU A 61 0.58 -18.91 6.47
C GLU A 61 0.87 -20.38 6.85
N GLN A 62 1.34 -21.19 5.91
CA GLN A 62 1.75 -22.57 6.16
C GLN A 62 3.18 -22.65 6.71
N ASN A 63 4.00 -21.62 6.50
CA ASN A 63 5.35 -21.51 7.04
C ASN A 63 5.75 -20.05 7.28
N SER A 64 5.47 -19.54 8.49
CA SER A 64 5.70 -18.13 8.84
C SER A 64 7.16 -17.69 8.84
N SER A 65 8.11 -18.61 8.65
CA SER A 65 9.54 -18.31 8.48
C SER A 65 9.92 -17.95 7.04
N LEU A 66 9.00 -18.12 6.09
CA LEU A 66 9.18 -17.83 4.67
C LEU A 66 8.17 -16.78 4.19
N TYR A 67 8.51 -16.21 3.05
CA TYR A 67 7.61 -15.37 2.27
C TYR A 67 7.08 -16.13 1.05
N VAL A 68 5.89 -15.76 0.60
CA VAL A 68 5.24 -16.28 -0.62
C VAL A 68 4.70 -15.13 -1.44
N ALA A 69 4.73 -15.27 -2.76
CA ALA A 69 4.15 -14.30 -3.67
C ALA A 69 2.63 -14.46 -3.69
N GLY A 70 1.91 -13.34 -3.76
CA GLY A 70 0.46 -13.30 -3.73
C GLY A 70 -0.11 -12.36 -4.78
N ILE A 71 -1.33 -12.66 -5.22
CA ILE A 71 -2.20 -11.76 -5.98
C ILE A 71 -3.55 -11.70 -5.31
N GLY A 72 -4.16 -10.52 -5.28
CA GLY A 72 -5.49 -10.33 -4.72
C GLY A 72 -6.14 -9.06 -5.24
N GLN A 73 -7.24 -8.71 -4.60
CA GLN A 73 -8.02 -7.53 -4.93
C GLN A 73 -7.20 -6.23 -4.86
N GLY A 74 -7.39 -5.36 -5.85
CA GLY A 74 -6.77 -4.05 -5.91
C GLY A 74 -7.51 -3.03 -5.04
N SER A 75 -6.88 -1.87 -4.82
CA SER A 75 -7.54 -0.76 -4.13
C SER A 75 -8.49 -0.02 -5.06
N LEU A 76 -9.50 0.62 -4.46
CA LEU A 76 -10.42 1.55 -5.08
C LEU A 76 -10.04 3.00 -4.73
N GLY A 77 -10.51 3.98 -5.52
CA GLY A 77 -10.33 5.39 -5.24
C GLY A 77 -11.06 5.87 -3.99
N LEU A 78 -12.30 5.41 -3.80
CA LEU A 78 -12.99 5.40 -2.52
C LEU A 78 -12.67 4.07 -1.85
N ALA A 79 -11.93 4.10 -0.74
CA ALA A 79 -11.33 2.91 -0.15
C ALA A 79 -12.31 1.76 0.14
N GLN A 80 -13.58 2.08 0.45
CA GLN A 80 -14.61 1.11 0.78
C GLN A 80 -15.55 0.88 -0.42
N PRO A 81 -15.69 -0.36 -0.94
CA PRO A 81 -16.60 -0.69 -2.04
C PRO A 81 -18.04 -0.19 -1.85
N GLU A 82 -18.52 -0.21 -0.61
CA GLU A 82 -19.86 0.22 -0.22
C GLU A 82 -20.10 1.70 -0.49
N SER A 83 -19.03 2.50 -0.58
CA SER A 83 -19.12 3.94 -0.90
C SER A 83 -19.67 4.20 -2.31
N TYR A 84 -19.61 3.21 -3.19
CA TYR A 84 -20.11 3.29 -4.57
C TYR A 84 -21.57 2.81 -4.73
N ALA A 85 -22.19 2.28 -3.66
CA ALA A 85 -23.53 1.70 -3.73
C ALA A 85 -24.63 2.71 -4.09
N SER A 86 -24.43 3.98 -3.74
CA SER A 86 -25.36 5.06 -4.07
C SER A 86 -24.62 6.34 -4.41
N GLU A 87 -25.23 7.18 -5.25
CA GLU A 87 -24.72 8.51 -5.49
C GLU A 87 -24.97 9.40 -4.28
N ASN A 88 -23.91 9.96 -3.72
CA ASN A 88 -23.94 10.78 -2.51
C ASN A 88 -22.93 11.92 -2.60
N ALA A 89 -22.79 12.70 -1.52
CA ALA A 89 -21.85 13.82 -1.49
C ALA A 89 -20.40 13.39 -1.77
N LEU A 90 -19.99 12.21 -1.26
CA LEU A 90 -18.64 11.68 -1.42
C LEU A 90 -18.36 11.24 -2.85
N THR A 91 -19.28 10.50 -3.50
CA THR A 91 -19.09 10.10 -4.90
C THR A 91 -19.11 11.30 -5.85
N LYS A 92 -19.87 12.35 -5.53
CA LYS A 92 -19.89 13.61 -6.27
C LYS A 92 -18.59 14.39 -6.11
N SER A 93 -18.09 14.53 -4.88
CA SER A 93 -16.82 15.24 -4.63
C SER A 93 -15.61 14.51 -5.22
N TYR A 94 -15.65 13.17 -5.28
CA TYR A 94 -14.64 12.36 -5.94
C TYR A 94 -14.57 12.60 -7.45
N GLN A 95 -15.72 12.61 -8.13
CA GLN A 95 -15.80 12.98 -9.54
C GLN A 95 -15.40 14.44 -9.77
N GLN A 96 -15.82 15.35 -8.89
CA GLN A 96 -15.44 16.76 -8.99
C GLN A 96 -13.92 16.94 -8.88
N TRP A 97 -13.27 16.20 -7.99
CA TRP A 97 -11.81 16.25 -7.87
C TRP A 97 -11.10 15.81 -9.16
N MET A 98 -11.59 14.78 -9.86
CA MET A 98 -11.06 14.41 -11.18
C MET A 98 -11.14 15.56 -12.18
N LYS A 99 -12.30 16.24 -12.23
CA LYS A 99 -12.53 17.38 -13.12
C LYS A 99 -11.62 18.55 -12.78
N ASP A 100 -11.54 18.92 -11.52
CA ASP A 100 -10.73 20.03 -11.03
C ASP A 100 -9.25 19.81 -11.35
N LEU A 101 -8.74 18.59 -11.11
CA LEU A 101 -7.37 18.26 -11.47
C LEU A 101 -7.14 18.35 -12.98
N ALA A 102 -8.03 17.80 -13.80
CA ALA A 102 -7.91 17.90 -15.25
C ALA A 102 -7.91 19.36 -15.73
N MET A 103 -8.81 20.20 -15.22
CA MET A 103 -8.89 21.62 -15.55
C MET A 103 -7.66 22.43 -15.12
N THR A 104 -6.93 21.98 -14.09
CA THR A 104 -5.63 22.60 -13.74
C THR A 104 -4.49 22.23 -14.68
N LEU A 105 -4.65 21.16 -15.48
CA LEU A 105 -3.62 20.61 -16.37
C LEU A 105 -3.88 20.86 -17.86
N THR A 106 -5.11 21.20 -18.25
CA THR A 106 -5.47 21.45 -19.65
C THR A 106 -6.51 22.55 -19.81
N ASN A 107 -6.51 23.19 -20.98
CA ASN A 107 -7.59 24.06 -21.44
C ASN A 107 -8.63 23.30 -22.31
N VAL A 108 -8.41 22.01 -22.58
CA VAL A 108 -9.31 21.15 -23.37
C VAL A 108 -10.38 20.59 -22.44
N THR A 109 -11.58 21.18 -22.48
CA THR A 109 -12.65 20.83 -21.51
C THR A 109 -13.80 20.02 -22.09
N SER A 110 -13.90 19.88 -23.41
CA SER A 110 -15.11 19.37 -24.09
C SER A 110 -15.50 17.93 -23.75
N MET A 111 -14.56 17.10 -23.30
CA MET A 111 -14.78 15.68 -23.00
C MET A 111 -14.57 15.33 -21.51
N ILE A 112 -14.22 16.32 -20.67
CA ILE A 112 -13.86 16.06 -19.26
C ILE A 112 -15.03 15.40 -18.51
N ASP A 113 -16.26 15.90 -18.70
CA ASP A 113 -17.43 15.36 -18.01
C ASP A 113 -17.70 13.90 -18.38
N ASP A 114 -17.72 13.59 -19.69
CA ASP A 114 -17.95 12.24 -20.19
C ASP A 114 -16.85 11.26 -19.76
N ASP A 115 -15.59 11.71 -19.76
CA ASP A 115 -14.46 10.91 -19.30
C ASP A 115 -14.56 10.61 -17.80
N VAL A 116 -14.86 11.61 -16.98
CA VAL A 116 -15.02 11.44 -15.53
C VAL A 116 -16.17 10.49 -15.20
N THR A 117 -17.32 10.65 -15.87
CA THR A 117 -18.44 9.71 -15.72
C THR A 117 -18.02 8.29 -16.12
N SER A 118 -17.27 8.12 -17.21
CA SER A 118 -16.80 6.81 -17.65
C SER A 118 -15.81 6.17 -16.67
N ILE A 119 -14.89 6.95 -16.10
CA ILE A 119 -13.94 6.49 -15.06
C ILE A 119 -14.72 6.02 -13.82
N PHE A 120 -15.68 6.83 -13.36
CA PHE A 120 -16.48 6.52 -12.17
C PHE A 120 -17.34 5.27 -12.37
N GLU A 121 -18.00 5.12 -13.52
CA GLU A 121 -18.80 3.92 -13.82
C GLU A 121 -17.94 2.65 -13.92
N LEU A 122 -16.74 2.72 -14.48
CA LEU A 122 -15.78 1.61 -14.44
C LEU A 122 -15.44 1.24 -12.99
N GLU A 123 -15.04 2.21 -12.18
CA GLU A 123 -14.62 1.92 -10.81
C GLU A 123 -15.78 1.42 -9.94
N LYS A 124 -17.00 1.91 -10.18
CA LYS A 124 -18.23 1.39 -9.57
C LYS A 124 -18.47 -0.08 -9.93
N LYS A 125 -18.27 -0.49 -11.20
CA LYS A 125 -18.35 -1.91 -11.59
C LYS A 125 -17.28 -2.78 -10.94
N ILE A 126 -16.08 -2.24 -10.76
CA ILE A 126 -15.04 -2.93 -9.99
C ILE A 126 -15.49 -3.08 -8.53
N ALA A 127 -16.03 -2.02 -7.92
CA ALA A 127 -16.52 -2.03 -6.55
C ALA A 127 -17.67 -3.02 -6.31
N GLU A 128 -18.60 -3.17 -7.26
CA GLU A 128 -19.72 -4.13 -7.19
C GLU A 128 -19.27 -5.59 -7.04
N VAL A 129 -18.07 -5.94 -7.52
CA VAL A 129 -17.51 -7.30 -7.40
C VAL A 129 -16.44 -7.41 -6.32
N SER A 130 -15.99 -6.29 -5.76
CA SER A 130 -15.00 -6.23 -4.69
C SER A 130 -15.57 -6.78 -3.39
N TRP A 131 -14.73 -7.52 -2.67
CA TRP A 131 -15.00 -7.91 -1.29
C TRP A 131 -14.79 -6.72 -0.36
N THR A 132 -15.66 -6.63 0.64
CA THR A 132 -15.52 -5.73 1.78
C THR A 132 -14.36 -6.16 2.67
N THR A 133 -13.86 -5.26 3.52
CA THR A 133 -12.79 -5.60 4.48
C THR A 133 -13.19 -6.76 5.40
N ALA A 134 -14.46 -6.81 5.81
CA ALA A 134 -14.98 -7.88 6.66
C ALA A 134 -15.01 -9.23 5.94
N GLU A 135 -15.37 -9.25 4.65
CA GLU A 135 -15.36 -10.46 3.83
C GLU A 135 -13.94 -10.96 3.60
N GLN A 136 -12.98 -10.08 3.29
CA GLN A 136 -11.56 -10.47 3.14
C GLN A 136 -11.03 -11.18 4.39
N ILE A 137 -11.33 -10.66 5.58
CA ILE A 137 -10.94 -11.30 6.84
C ILE A 137 -11.65 -12.64 7.02
N ALA A 138 -12.97 -12.69 6.84
CA ALA A 138 -13.78 -13.89 7.09
C ALA A 138 -13.46 -15.04 6.11
N ARG A 139 -12.99 -14.70 4.90
CA ARG A 139 -12.79 -15.61 3.77
C ARG A 139 -11.31 -15.82 3.42
N GLN A 140 -10.38 -15.44 4.31
CA GLN A 140 -8.95 -15.69 4.12
C GLN A 140 -8.64 -17.18 3.84
N LYS A 141 -9.41 -18.10 4.43
CA LYS A 141 -9.30 -19.55 4.20
C LYS A 141 -9.67 -19.99 2.76
N ASP A 142 -10.35 -19.14 2.00
CA ASP A 142 -10.76 -19.40 0.62
C ASP A 142 -9.59 -19.14 -0.37
N ASN A 143 -8.47 -18.59 0.12
CA ASN A 143 -7.27 -18.34 -0.68
C ASN A 143 -6.75 -19.63 -1.31
N VAL A 144 -6.40 -19.56 -2.60
CA VAL A 144 -5.95 -20.73 -3.37
C VAL A 144 -4.44 -20.70 -3.55
N ARG A 145 -3.76 -21.77 -3.14
CA ARG A 145 -2.34 -21.99 -3.44
C ARG A 145 -2.20 -22.67 -4.80
N THR A 146 -1.47 -22.05 -5.71
CA THR A 146 -1.19 -22.58 -7.06
C THR A 146 0.28 -22.32 -7.42
N THR A 147 0.65 -22.39 -8.69
CA THR A 147 1.98 -22.00 -9.18
C THR A 147 1.90 -20.89 -10.21
N VAL A 148 3.01 -20.16 -10.42
CA VAL A 148 3.10 -19.11 -11.45
C VAL A 148 2.67 -19.64 -12.82
N GLY A 149 3.11 -20.83 -13.22
CA GLY A 149 2.74 -21.42 -14.52
C GLY A 149 1.26 -21.78 -14.66
N ASN A 150 0.53 -21.93 -13.56
CA ASN A 150 -0.89 -22.30 -13.54
C ASN A 150 -1.82 -21.14 -13.13
N LEU A 151 -1.29 -19.93 -12.94
CA LEU A 151 -2.05 -18.76 -12.48
C LEU A 151 -3.23 -18.43 -13.40
N SER A 152 -2.98 -18.31 -14.71
CA SER A 152 -4.01 -17.94 -15.69
C SER A 152 -5.15 -18.95 -15.73
N ASN A 153 -4.84 -20.25 -15.62
CA ASN A 153 -5.86 -21.31 -15.56
C ASN A 153 -6.64 -21.27 -14.24
N THR A 154 -5.94 -21.04 -13.11
CA THR A 154 -6.57 -20.99 -11.78
C THR A 154 -7.58 -19.85 -11.71
N ILE A 155 -7.19 -18.65 -12.15
CA ILE A 155 -8.05 -17.47 -12.13
C ILE A 155 -9.13 -17.55 -13.22
N ASN A 156 -8.82 -18.17 -14.35
CA ASN A 156 -9.64 -18.18 -15.57
C ASN A 156 -9.87 -16.75 -16.07
N SER A 157 -8.79 -16.09 -16.47
CA SER A 157 -8.76 -14.69 -16.90
C SER A 157 -8.07 -14.54 -18.26
N SER A 158 -8.48 -13.52 -19.02
CA SER A 158 -7.79 -13.09 -20.25
C SER A 158 -6.46 -12.37 -19.97
N ILE A 159 -6.20 -11.98 -18.73
CA ILE A 159 -4.95 -11.32 -18.30
C ILE A 159 -3.89 -12.39 -18.05
N ASP A 160 -2.72 -12.21 -18.66
CA ASP A 160 -1.54 -13.03 -18.38
C ASP A 160 -0.85 -12.59 -17.07
N PHE A 161 -1.46 -12.97 -15.94
CA PHE A 161 -0.88 -12.69 -14.63
C PHE A 161 0.49 -13.33 -14.44
N SER A 162 0.79 -14.45 -15.10
CA SER A 162 2.09 -15.11 -15.03
C SER A 162 3.19 -14.19 -15.59
N LYS A 163 2.94 -13.53 -16.72
CA LYS A 163 3.82 -12.49 -17.27
C LYS A 163 3.98 -11.32 -16.30
N HIS A 164 2.88 -10.89 -15.67
CA HIS A 164 2.90 -9.77 -14.73
C HIS A 164 3.76 -10.07 -13.48
N PHE A 165 3.60 -11.26 -12.88
CA PHE A 165 4.46 -11.73 -11.79
C PHE A 165 5.93 -11.72 -12.19
N ARG A 166 6.28 -12.33 -13.33
CA ARG A 166 7.68 -12.36 -13.79
C ARG A 166 8.25 -10.96 -14.01
N HIS A 167 7.48 -10.03 -14.56
CA HIS A 167 7.91 -8.64 -14.75
C HIS A 167 8.20 -7.94 -13.42
N VAL A 168 7.24 -7.94 -12.49
CA VAL A 168 7.37 -7.16 -11.26
C VAL A 168 8.46 -7.70 -10.33
N TYR A 169 8.60 -9.02 -10.22
CA TYR A 169 9.69 -9.62 -9.44
C TYR A 169 11.07 -9.42 -10.10
N GLN A 170 11.12 -9.34 -11.44
CA GLN A 170 12.37 -9.02 -12.15
C GLN A 170 12.87 -7.60 -11.83
N LEU A 171 11.98 -6.63 -11.54
CA LEU A 171 12.37 -5.30 -11.05
C LEU A 171 13.19 -5.36 -9.76
N ALA A 172 12.98 -6.40 -8.95
CA ALA A 172 13.68 -6.69 -7.71
C ALA A 172 14.87 -7.65 -7.89
N ASN A 173 15.24 -8.00 -9.13
CA ASN A 173 16.22 -9.04 -9.46
C ASN A 173 15.85 -10.43 -8.91
N VAL A 174 14.54 -10.72 -8.84
CA VAL A 174 14.02 -12.02 -8.42
C VAL A 174 13.42 -12.73 -9.64
N THR A 175 14.01 -13.87 -10.01
CA THR A 175 13.49 -14.71 -11.10
C THR A 175 12.47 -15.70 -10.54
N LEU A 176 11.30 -15.77 -11.19
CA LEU A 176 10.25 -16.75 -10.92
C LEU A 176 10.19 -17.78 -12.04
N ASN A 177 10.15 -19.06 -11.66
CA ASN A 177 9.89 -20.16 -12.58
C ASN A 177 8.42 -20.59 -12.50
N ASP A 178 7.99 -21.47 -13.41
CA ASP A 178 6.60 -21.91 -13.51
C ASP A 178 6.12 -22.73 -12.30
N THR A 179 7.07 -23.31 -11.55
CA THR A 179 6.80 -24.12 -10.36
C THR A 179 6.72 -23.29 -9.08
N GLU A 180 7.06 -21.99 -9.13
CA GLU A 180 7.03 -21.11 -7.98
C GLU A 180 5.61 -21.04 -7.40
N HIS A 181 5.48 -21.29 -6.09
CA HIS A 181 4.19 -21.23 -5.42
C HIS A 181 3.71 -19.80 -5.23
N VAL A 182 2.41 -19.62 -5.44
CA VAL A 182 1.72 -18.33 -5.28
C VAL A 182 0.39 -18.52 -4.57
N ILE A 183 -0.03 -17.49 -3.83
CA ILE A 183 -1.34 -17.41 -3.21
C ILE A 183 -2.25 -16.51 -4.05
N VAL A 184 -3.43 -17.02 -4.38
CA VAL A 184 -4.48 -16.27 -5.06
C VAL A 184 -5.58 -15.95 -4.05
N GLY A 185 -5.63 -14.68 -3.63
CA GLY A 185 -6.70 -14.11 -2.84
C GLY A 185 -7.88 -13.67 -3.72
N GLU A 186 -9.06 -13.58 -3.11
CA GLU A 186 -10.31 -13.12 -3.74
C GLU A 186 -10.51 -13.66 -5.17
N LEU A 187 -10.35 -14.98 -5.36
CA LEU A 187 -10.33 -15.62 -6.68
C LEU A 187 -11.51 -15.23 -7.58
N GLU A 188 -12.71 -15.14 -7.00
CA GLU A 188 -13.93 -14.74 -7.70
C GLU A 188 -13.88 -13.28 -8.19
N TYR A 189 -13.36 -12.37 -7.35
CA TYR A 189 -13.11 -10.99 -7.73
C TYR A 189 -12.16 -10.90 -8.92
N LEU A 190 -11.01 -11.59 -8.85
CA LEU A 190 -9.99 -11.55 -9.91
C LEU A 190 -10.55 -12.04 -11.25
N ARG A 191 -11.41 -13.06 -11.23
CA ARG A 191 -12.11 -13.56 -12.43
C ARG A 191 -13.09 -12.52 -12.98
N ASN A 192 -13.95 -11.97 -12.11
CA ASN A 192 -14.99 -11.02 -12.52
C ASN A 192 -14.40 -9.70 -13.02
N VAL A 193 -13.42 -9.15 -12.31
CA VAL A 193 -12.79 -7.88 -12.67
C VAL A 193 -12.04 -8.00 -14.01
N SER A 194 -11.43 -9.16 -14.28
CA SER A 194 -10.78 -9.43 -15.57
C SER A 194 -11.76 -9.38 -16.73
N ASN A 195 -13.00 -9.86 -16.53
CA ASN A 195 -14.04 -9.77 -17.55
C ASN A 195 -14.57 -8.34 -17.69
N ILE A 196 -14.79 -7.63 -16.57
CA ILE A 196 -15.30 -6.25 -16.56
C ILE A 196 -14.38 -5.34 -17.37
N ILE A 197 -13.08 -5.37 -17.11
CA ILE A 197 -12.15 -4.39 -17.70
C ILE A 197 -12.05 -4.53 -19.22
N THR A 198 -12.30 -5.72 -19.77
CA THR A 198 -12.31 -5.96 -21.23
C THR A 198 -13.53 -5.37 -21.95
N GLN A 199 -14.57 -4.98 -21.21
CA GLN A 199 -15.79 -4.39 -21.75
C GLN A 199 -15.70 -2.87 -21.91
N TYR A 200 -14.67 -2.23 -21.33
CA TYR A 200 -14.49 -0.79 -21.37
C TYR A 200 -13.52 -0.36 -22.47
N SER A 201 -13.73 0.85 -22.98
CA SER A 201 -12.89 1.40 -24.04
C SER A 201 -11.45 1.64 -23.58
N SER A 202 -10.49 1.58 -24.52
CA SER A 202 -9.10 1.97 -24.27
C SER A 202 -8.98 3.35 -23.64
N ARG A 203 -9.83 4.30 -24.05
CA ARG A 203 -9.88 5.66 -23.50
C ARG A 203 -10.25 5.64 -22.02
N THR A 204 -11.30 4.92 -21.65
CA THR A 204 -11.77 4.80 -20.26
C THR A 204 -10.71 4.15 -19.38
N LEU A 205 -10.11 3.04 -19.85
CA LEU A 205 -9.07 2.33 -19.11
C LEU A 205 -7.83 3.20 -18.91
N GLN A 206 -7.36 3.87 -19.97
CA GLN A 206 -6.20 4.77 -19.89
C GLN A 206 -6.45 5.91 -18.91
N ASN A 207 -7.61 6.57 -19.01
CA ASN A 207 -8.02 7.64 -18.10
C ASN A 207 -8.08 7.14 -16.64
N TYR A 208 -8.66 5.98 -16.40
CA TYR A 208 -8.76 5.38 -15.07
C TYR A 208 -7.38 5.10 -14.47
N PHE A 209 -6.47 4.45 -15.20
CA PHE A 209 -5.16 4.14 -14.64
C PHE A 209 -4.30 5.38 -14.39
N ILE A 210 -4.34 6.38 -15.28
CA ILE A 210 -3.62 7.64 -15.04
C ILE A 210 -4.24 8.40 -13.88
N TRP A 211 -5.56 8.43 -13.76
CA TRP A 211 -6.22 9.03 -12.60
C TRP A 211 -5.78 8.36 -11.28
N ARG A 212 -5.80 7.03 -11.23
CA ARG A 212 -5.35 6.27 -10.05
C ARG A 212 -3.86 6.49 -9.77
N PHE A 213 -3.04 6.65 -10.81
CA PHE A 213 -1.65 7.04 -10.68
C PHE A 213 -1.50 8.46 -10.10
N MET A 214 -2.27 9.43 -10.58
CA MET A 214 -2.27 10.80 -10.07
C MET A 214 -2.65 10.88 -8.59
N MET A 215 -3.61 10.07 -8.13
CA MET A 215 -3.95 9.98 -6.72
C MET A 215 -2.75 9.62 -5.83
N THR A 216 -1.79 8.83 -6.34
CA THR A 216 -0.57 8.45 -5.58
C THR A 216 0.48 9.56 -5.52
N LEU A 217 0.47 10.49 -6.50
CA LEU A 217 1.50 11.50 -6.65
C LEU A 217 1.06 12.91 -6.26
N ILE A 218 -0.24 13.15 -6.12
CA ILE A 218 -0.80 14.49 -5.91
C ILE A 218 -0.16 15.20 -4.72
N ASP A 219 0.17 14.48 -3.64
CA ASP A 219 0.78 15.04 -2.43
C ASP A 219 2.22 15.56 -2.60
N TYR A 220 2.84 15.16 -3.71
CA TYR A 220 4.14 15.64 -4.15
C TYR A 220 4.06 16.80 -5.15
N MET A 221 2.88 17.12 -5.66
CA MET A 221 2.67 18.22 -6.60
C MET A 221 2.60 19.59 -5.90
N PRO A 222 2.77 20.72 -6.63
CA PRO A 222 2.58 22.07 -6.11
C PRO A 222 1.19 22.32 -5.51
N LYS A 223 1.07 23.40 -4.70
CA LYS A 223 -0.13 23.67 -3.89
C LYS A 223 -1.41 23.76 -4.74
N GLN A 224 -1.34 24.35 -5.93
CA GLN A 224 -2.51 24.48 -6.81
C GLN A 224 -3.14 23.12 -7.19
N PHE A 225 -2.33 22.07 -7.35
CA PHE A 225 -2.81 20.72 -7.63
C PHE A 225 -3.33 20.04 -6.37
N ARG A 226 -2.61 20.18 -5.25
CA ARG A 226 -3.08 19.66 -3.95
C ARG A 226 -4.39 20.30 -3.49
N ALA A 227 -4.64 21.56 -3.84
CA ALA A 227 -5.89 22.23 -3.52
C ALA A 227 -7.11 21.57 -4.18
N THR A 228 -6.95 20.91 -5.34
CA THR A 228 -8.05 20.25 -6.06
C THR A 228 -8.70 19.11 -5.25
N LYS A 229 -7.97 18.47 -4.33
CA LYS A 229 -8.51 17.40 -3.50
C LYS A 229 -9.20 17.89 -2.23
N GLN A 230 -9.12 19.18 -1.90
CA GLN A 230 -9.56 19.71 -0.60
C GLN A 230 -11.06 19.46 -0.36
N GLN A 231 -11.91 19.69 -1.37
CA GLN A 231 -13.34 19.45 -1.24
C GLN A 231 -13.64 17.95 -1.02
N PHE A 232 -12.91 17.08 -1.71
CA PHE A 232 -13.02 15.63 -1.53
C PHE A 232 -12.62 15.23 -0.11
N THR A 233 -11.45 15.68 0.38
CA THR A 233 -10.98 15.43 1.76
C THR A 233 -11.98 15.93 2.79
N GLN A 234 -12.49 17.16 2.66
CA GLN A 234 -13.50 17.71 3.57
C GLN A 234 -14.77 16.87 3.58
N THR A 235 -15.19 16.33 2.44
CA THR A 235 -16.37 15.45 2.37
C THR A 235 -16.11 14.08 2.99
N LEU A 236 -14.89 13.58 2.86
CA LEU A 236 -14.48 12.26 3.33
C LEU A 236 -14.33 12.19 4.85
N ASP A 237 -13.64 13.16 5.45
CA ASP A 237 -13.25 13.11 6.87
C ASP A 237 -13.53 14.41 7.65
N GLY A 238 -14.11 15.43 7.01
CA GLY A 238 -14.42 16.71 7.63
C GLY A 238 -13.25 17.70 7.69
N THR A 239 -12.07 17.35 7.18
CA THR A 239 -10.90 18.24 7.23
C THR A 239 -11.10 19.45 6.35
N VAL A 240 -11.15 20.63 6.95
CA VAL A 240 -11.45 21.91 6.28
C VAL A 240 -10.24 22.61 5.65
N SER A 241 -9.03 22.19 5.98
CA SER A 241 -7.80 22.79 5.46
C SER A 241 -6.65 21.80 5.38
N GLU A 242 -5.82 21.92 4.35
CA GLU A 242 -4.55 21.18 4.23
C GLU A 242 -3.72 21.35 5.51
N GLU A 243 -3.17 20.23 5.99
CA GLU A 243 -2.28 20.23 7.14
C GLU A 243 -1.03 21.10 6.89
N LYS A 244 -0.46 21.66 7.96
CA LYS A 244 0.79 22.42 7.84
C LYS A 244 1.87 21.57 7.17
N ARG A 245 2.53 22.14 6.16
CA ARG A 245 3.53 21.42 5.36
C ARG A 245 4.64 20.80 6.19
N THR A 246 5.04 21.44 7.28
CA THR A 246 6.04 20.88 8.21
C THR A 246 5.58 19.57 8.86
N VAL A 247 4.30 19.44 9.19
CA VAL A 247 3.73 18.22 9.79
C VAL A 247 3.65 17.13 8.73
N THR A 248 3.13 17.44 7.54
CA THR A 248 3.07 16.50 6.41
C THR A 248 4.46 15.99 6.01
N CYS A 249 5.46 16.87 5.88
CA CYS A 249 6.82 16.46 5.55
C CYS A 249 7.46 15.60 6.66
N SER A 250 7.21 15.93 7.92
CA SER A 250 7.70 15.15 9.06
C SER A 250 7.08 13.75 9.08
N ALA A 251 5.76 13.66 8.85
CA ALA A 251 5.05 12.39 8.76
C ALA A 251 5.55 11.53 7.58
N ASN A 252 5.79 12.14 6.42
CA ASN A 252 6.30 11.44 5.24
C ASN A 252 7.71 10.86 5.46
N ILE A 253 8.63 11.65 6.02
CA ILE A 253 9.98 11.14 6.35
C ILE A 253 9.89 10.07 7.44
N ASN A 254 8.99 10.23 8.41
CA ASN A 254 8.80 9.23 9.45
C ASN A 254 8.28 7.88 8.92
N SER A 255 7.34 7.93 7.97
CA SER A 255 6.82 6.73 7.29
C SER A 255 7.92 6.01 6.49
N LEU A 256 8.81 6.80 5.86
CA LEU A 256 9.85 6.28 4.98
C LEU A 256 11.10 5.77 5.72
N MET A 257 11.54 6.53 6.73
CA MET A 257 12.84 6.39 7.38
C MET A 257 12.74 6.49 8.91
N GLY A 258 11.61 6.07 9.48
CA GLY A 258 11.29 6.25 10.90
C GLY A 258 12.37 5.72 11.85
N PHE A 259 13.01 4.59 11.56
CA PHE A 259 14.08 4.05 12.41
C PHE A 259 15.35 4.91 12.40
N ALA A 260 15.70 5.51 11.26
CA ALA A 260 16.80 6.47 11.20
C ALA A 260 16.43 7.77 11.92
N LEU A 261 15.20 8.27 11.71
CA LEU A 261 14.69 9.48 12.34
C LEU A 261 14.56 9.33 13.86
N SER A 262 14.27 8.13 14.35
CA SER A 262 14.11 7.87 15.78
C SER A 262 15.42 7.95 16.56
N ARG A 263 16.57 7.67 15.93
CA ARG A 263 17.86 7.65 16.63
C ARG A 263 18.15 8.92 17.45
N PRO A 264 18.13 10.14 16.88
CA PRO A 264 18.38 11.36 17.65
C PRO A 264 17.32 11.62 18.71
N TYR A 265 16.07 11.20 18.48
CA TYR A 265 14.99 11.32 19.47
C TYR A 265 15.26 10.42 20.68
N VAL A 266 15.52 9.14 20.43
CA VAL A 266 15.78 8.15 21.47
C VAL A 266 17.00 8.54 22.31
N LEU A 267 18.11 8.89 21.67
CA LEU A 267 19.36 9.27 22.36
C LEU A 267 19.20 10.50 23.28
N LYS A 268 18.20 11.34 23.04
CA LYS A 268 18.01 12.60 23.77
C LYS A 268 16.87 12.57 24.78
N TYR A 269 15.79 11.86 24.48
CA TYR A 269 14.53 11.99 25.19
C TYR A 269 13.99 10.69 25.79
N PHE A 270 14.50 9.53 25.37
CA PHE A 270 13.95 8.26 25.84
C PHE A 270 14.49 7.89 27.22
N ASP A 271 13.59 7.56 28.14
CA ASP A 271 13.93 7.11 29.49
C ASP A 271 14.03 5.58 29.56
N GLU A 272 15.25 5.08 29.82
CA GLU A 272 15.49 3.65 30.00
C GLU A 272 14.79 3.08 31.24
N ASN A 273 14.51 3.89 32.27
CA ASN A 273 13.76 3.42 33.43
C ASN A 273 12.31 3.10 33.04
N ALA A 274 11.67 3.98 32.27
CA ALA A 274 10.33 3.74 31.74
C ALA A 274 10.26 2.46 30.89
N ARG A 275 11.30 2.16 30.10
CA ARG A 275 11.41 0.89 29.34
C ARG A 275 11.42 -0.32 30.28
N ASN A 276 12.24 -0.29 31.32
CA ASN A 276 12.34 -1.38 32.29
C ASN A 276 11.04 -1.61 33.06
N GLU A 277 10.38 -0.54 33.51
CA GLU A 277 9.08 -0.62 34.18
C GLU A 277 8.00 -1.23 33.27
N SER A 278 8.01 -0.85 32.00
CA SER A 278 7.06 -1.36 31.01
C SER A 278 7.28 -2.83 30.69
N LEU A 279 8.54 -3.28 30.62
CA LEU A 279 8.86 -4.70 30.47
C LEU A 279 8.35 -5.53 31.66
N ILE A 280 8.48 -5.02 32.89
CA ILE A 280 7.91 -5.65 34.10
C ILE A 280 6.38 -5.71 34.00
N MET A 281 5.74 -4.63 33.56
CA MET A 281 4.28 -4.58 33.38
C MET A 281 3.80 -5.61 32.35
N ILE A 282 4.46 -5.70 31.19
CA ILE A 282 4.14 -6.66 30.13
C ILE A 282 4.27 -8.10 30.65
N GLU A 283 5.33 -8.40 31.41
CA GLU A 283 5.51 -9.72 32.00
C GLU A 283 4.40 -10.07 32.99
N ASN A 284 3.99 -9.12 33.83
CA ASN A 284 2.87 -9.31 34.76
C ASN A 284 1.54 -9.55 34.02
N ILE A 285 1.27 -8.80 32.94
CA ILE A 285 0.08 -8.97 32.10
C ILE A 285 0.11 -10.36 31.43
N ARG A 286 1.25 -10.77 30.89
CA ARG A 286 1.46 -12.08 30.27
C ARG A 286 1.15 -13.21 31.25
N ASN A 287 1.69 -13.14 32.46
CA ASN A 287 1.47 -14.14 33.49
C ASN A 287 0.00 -14.21 33.92
N THR A 288 -0.64 -13.06 34.13
CA THR A 288 -2.07 -12.98 34.45
C THR A 288 -2.93 -13.58 33.34
N PHE A 289 -2.62 -13.28 32.07
CA PHE A 289 -3.35 -13.82 30.93
C PHE A 289 -3.22 -15.35 30.82
N ILE A 290 -2.03 -15.89 31.10
CA ILE A 290 -1.79 -17.35 31.16
C ILE A 290 -2.64 -17.99 32.27
N GLU A 291 -2.73 -17.37 33.44
CA GLU A 291 -3.59 -17.84 34.54
C GLU A 291 -5.08 -17.84 34.14
N MET A 292 -5.54 -16.77 33.49
CA MET A 292 -6.91 -16.67 32.97
C MET A 292 -7.23 -17.78 31.95
N ILE A 293 -6.30 -18.08 31.03
CA ILE A 293 -6.45 -19.20 30.09
C ILE A 293 -6.58 -20.52 30.86
N ASN A 294 -5.73 -20.74 31.87
CA ASN A 294 -5.73 -21.97 32.64
C ASN A 294 -7.06 -22.18 33.40
N GLN A 295 -7.63 -21.11 33.95
CA GLN A 295 -8.89 -21.12 34.69
C GLN A 295 -10.15 -21.12 33.81
N SER A 296 -10.02 -20.82 32.51
CA SER A 296 -11.14 -20.76 31.57
C SER A 296 -11.94 -22.07 31.53
N ASN A 297 -13.27 -21.99 31.57
CA ASN A 297 -14.16 -23.17 31.51
C ASN A 297 -14.66 -23.50 30.10
N TRP A 298 -14.48 -22.60 29.13
CA TRP A 298 -14.98 -22.77 27.75
C TRP A 298 -13.93 -23.41 26.82
N MET A 299 -12.65 -23.45 27.22
CA MET A 299 -11.57 -24.07 26.45
C MET A 299 -11.27 -25.48 26.94
N ASP A 300 -11.11 -26.42 26.01
CA ASP A 300 -10.58 -27.75 26.32
C ASP A 300 -9.09 -27.70 26.70
N SER A 301 -8.61 -28.77 27.33
CA SER A 301 -7.23 -28.87 27.83
C SER A 301 -6.16 -28.70 26.74
N ILE A 302 -6.40 -29.20 25.53
CA ILE A 302 -5.43 -29.13 24.42
C ILE A 302 -5.34 -27.69 23.92
N SER A 303 -6.48 -27.03 23.74
CA SER A 303 -6.55 -25.62 23.35
C SER A 303 -5.89 -24.71 24.37
N LYS A 304 -6.08 -24.96 25.68
CA LYS A 304 -5.39 -24.21 26.75
C LYS A 304 -3.88 -24.32 26.66
N ILE A 305 -3.33 -25.53 26.50
CA ILE A 305 -1.89 -25.75 26.38
C ILE A 305 -1.31 -24.95 25.21
N LYS A 306 -1.96 -24.99 24.04
CA LYS A 306 -1.54 -24.25 22.85
C LYS A 306 -1.63 -22.74 23.05
N ALA A 307 -2.72 -22.24 23.63
CA ALA A 307 -2.90 -20.82 23.88
C ALA A 307 -1.87 -20.26 24.87
N MET A 308 -1.60 -20.98 25.97
CA MET A 308 -0.55 -20.59 26.92
C MET A 308 0.84 -20.65 26.29
N ALA A 309 1.14 -21.67 25.47
CA ALA A 309 2.41 -21.72 24.74
C ALA A 309 2.58 -20.53 23.79
N LYS A 310 1.52 -20.13 23.08
CA LYS A 310 1.52 -18.94 22.23
C LYS A 310 1.76 -17.66 23.03
N ALA A 311 1.07 -17.49 24.15
CA ALA A 311 1.21 -16.32 25.03
C ALA A 311 2.63 -16.17 25.58
N ARG A 312 3.29 -17.28 25.96
CA ARG A 312 4.69 -17.29 26.41
C ARG A 312 5.69 -16.96 25.29
N ALA A 313 5.34 -17.28 24.05
CA ALA A 313 6.21 -17.06 22.90
C ALA A 313 6.05 -15.67 22.26
N VAL A 314 5.20 -14.79 22.83
CA VAL A 314 5.04 -13.43 22.29
C VAL A 314 6.32 -12.64 22.50
N VAL A 315 6.89 -12.13 21.41
CA VAL A 315 8.06 -11.24 21.43
C VAL A 315 7.63 -9.81 21.69
N GLU A 316 8.18 -9.20 22.74
CA GLU A 316 7.94 -7.82 23.13
C GLU A 316 8.95 -6.85 22.51
N ASN A 317 8.45 -5.82 21.82
CA ASN A 317 9.23 -4.71 21.30
C ASN A 317 8.81 -3.42 22.02
N VAL A 318 9.62 -2.96 22.98
CA VAL A 318 9.32 -1.80 23.85
C VAL A 318 10.30 -0.66 23.59
N GLY A 319 9.76 0.49 23.15
CA GLY A 319 10.54 1.70 22.92
C GLY A 319 11.25 1.69 21.56
N TYR A 320 12.47 1.13 21.50
CA TYR A 320 13.27 1.07 20.27
C TYR A 320 14.14 -0.20 20.16
N PRO A 321 14.52 -0.63 18.94
CA PRO A 321 15.44 -1.74 18.77
C PRO A 321 16.89 -1.31 19.04
N ASP A 322 17.66 -2.15 19.74
CA ASP A 322 19.00 -1.79 20.22
C ASP A 322 19.96 -1.27 19.12
N TYR A 323 19.82 -1.72 17.87
CA TYR A 323 20.64 -1.24 16.76
C TYR A 323 20.42 0.25 16.42
N VAL A 324 19.28 0.84 16.81
CA VAL A 324 18.97 2.25 16.57
C VAL A 324 19.86 3.18 17.38
N THR A 325 20.30 2.79 18.58
CA THR A 325 21.20 3.59 19.43
C THR A 325 22.64 3.08 19.43
N SER A 326 22.89 1.89 18.87
CA SER A 326 24.24 1.30 18.73
C SER A 326 25.25 2.27 18.13
N SER A 327 26.51 2.21 18.57
CA SER A 327 27.61 2.94 17.95
C SER A 327 27.89 2.45 16.52
N ASN A 328 27.54 1.20 16.21
CA ASN A 328 27.62 0.64 14.86
C ASN A 328 26.30 0.88 14.10
N VAL A 329 26.32 1.83 13.17
CA VAL A 329 25.15 2.23 12.37
C VAL A 329 24.99 1.45 11.05
N THR A 330 25.85 0.47 10.77
CA THR A 330 25.86 -0.26 9.49
C THR A 330 24.51 -0.91 9.15
N LYS A 331 23.75 -1.35 10.15
CA LYS A 331 22.39 -1.89 9.93
C LYS A 331 21.45 -0.81 9.39
N LEU A 332 21.40 0.36 10.04
CA LEU A 332 20.59 1.50 9.56
C LEU A 332 21.03 1.95 8.16
N GLU A 333 22.34 2.08 7.93
CA GLU A 333 22.86 2.47 6.61
C GLU A 333 22.46 1.47 5.52
N LYS A 334 22.52 0.18 5.81
CA LYS A 334 22.12 -0.89 4.88
C LYS A 334 20.61 -0.86 4.60
N ASP A 335 19.79 -0.66 5.62
CA ASP A 335 18.33 -0.60 5.48
C ASP A 335 17.89 0.56 4.58
N TYR A 336 18.68 1.65 4.55
CA TYR A 336 18.39 2.85 3.75
C TYR A 336 19.30 3.06 2.52
N ALA A 337 20.14 2.10 2.15
CA ALA A 337 21.16 2.27 1.10
C ALA A 337 20.60 2.59 -0.30
N ASP A 338 19.37 2.14 -0.60
CA ASP A 338 18.72 2.36 -1.88
C ASP A 338 17.94 3.69 -1.96
N TYR A 339 17.78 4.40 -0.84
CA TYR A 339 17.04 5.67 -0.78
C TYR A 339 17.94 6.83 -1.21
N LYS A 340 17.98 7.07 -2.52
CA LYS A 340 18.74 8.16 -3.14
C LYS A 340 17.78 9.26 -3.61
N PHE A 341 17.75 10.37 -2.87
CA PHE A 341 16.87 11.49 -3.16
C PHE A 341 17.59 12.60 -3.94
N ASN A 342 16.81 13.35 -4.71
CA ASN A 342 17.23 14.56 -5.40
C ASN A 342 16.52 15.79 -4.79
N LEU A 343 16.78 16.98 -5.33
CA LEU A 343 16.18 18.23 -4.83
C LEU A 343 14.70 18.39 -5.21
N SER A 344 14.20 17.69 -6.23
CA SER A 344 12.79 17.73 -6.64
C SER A 344 11.94 16.83 -5.75
N TYR A 345 11.02 17.44 -4.99
CA TYR A 345 10.10 16.68 -4.14
C TYR A 345 9.20 15.73 -4.95
N PHE A 346 8.78 16.14 -6.15
CA PHE A 346 8.00 15.30 -7.06
C PHE A 346 8.75 14.04 -7.53
N GLN A 347 9.99 14.20 -7.98
CA GLN A 347 10.82 13.06 -8.40
C GLN A 347 11.14 12.12 -7.23
N ASN A 348 11.27 12.65 -6.01
CA ASN A 348 11.40 11.84 -4.82
C ASN A 348 10.14 11.00 -4.57
N GLY A 349 8.94 11.54 -4.78
CA GLY A 349 7.69 10.77 -4.73
C GLY A 349 7.67 9.57 -5.69
N LEU A 350 8.07 9.79 -6.95
CA LEU A 350 8.22 8.71 -7.94
C LEU A 350 9.25 7.65 -7.50
N THR A 351 10.36 8.11 -6.94
CA THR A 351 11.43 7.22 -6.43
C THR A 351 10.93 6.37 -5.27
N ILE A 352 10.19 6.97 -4.33
CA ILE A 352 9.60 6.29 -3.18
C ILE A 352 8.59 5.23 -3.66
N ALA A 353 7.73 5.56 -4.62
CA ALA A 353 6.78 4.61 -5.19
C ALA A 353 7.48 3.37 -5.78
N LYS A 354 8.52 3.58 -6.60
CA LYS A 354 9.32 2.49 -7.19
C LYS A 354 10.05 1.65 -6.14
N LEU A 355 10.68 2.30 -5.15
CA LEU A 355 11.39 1.61 -4.09
C LEU A 355 10.44 0.79 -3.21
N THR A 356 9.23 1.29 -2.96
CA THR A 356 8.21 0.58 -2.16
C THR A 356 7.82 -0.74 -2.83
N ALA A 357 7.48 -0.71 -4.12
CA ALA A 357 7.19 -1.92 -4.89
C ALA A 357 8.39 -2.90 -4.89
N LYS A 358 9.58 -2.39 -5.23
CA LYS A 358 10.80 -3.20 -5.30
C LYS A 358 11.16 -3.87 -3.97
N ASN A 359 11.05 -3.13 -2.87
CA ASN A 359 11.35 -3.66 -1.53
C ASN A 359 10.37 -4.75 -1.13
N ASN A 360 9.08 -4.62 -1.48
CA ASN A 360 8.12 -5.70 -1.26
C ASN A 360 8.52 -6.97 -2.03
N TYR A 361 8.80 -6.88 -3.34
CA TYR A 361 9.13 -8.06 -4.15
C TYR A 361 10.44 -8.74 -3.77
N ARG A 362 11.42 -7.99 -3.22
CA ARG A 362 12.68 -8.55 -2.71
C ARG A 362 12.47 -9.49 -1.52
N LEU A 363 11.40 -9.33 -0.75
CA LEU A 363 11.13 -10.16 0.43
C LEU A 363 11.05 -11.65 0.07
N LEU A 364 10.62 -11.99 -1.15
CA LEU A 364 10.36 -13.37 -1.55
C LEU A 364 11.59 -14.30 -1.42
N ARG A 365 12.81 -13.74 -1.49
CA ARG A 365 14.07 -14.49 -1.34
C ARG A 365 14.80 -14.18 -0.04
N GLN A 366 14.17 -13.44 0.87
CA GLN A 366 14.72 -13.16 2.19
C GLN A 366 14.14 -14.11 3.22
N SER A 367 14.86 -14.33 4.30
CA SER A 367 14.32 -14.97 5.50
C SER A 367 13.46 -13.97 6.27
N VAL A 368 12.37 -14.45 6.87
CA VAL A 368 11.57 -13.63 7.78
C VAL A 368 12.39 -13.31 9.03
N ASP A 369 12.70 -12.03 9.23
CA ASP A 369 13.36 -11.55 10.43
C ASP A 369 12.33 -11.38 11.56
N ARG A 370 12.33 -12.32 12.51
CA ARG A 370 11.42 -12.31 13.67
C ARG A 370 11.71 -11.20 14.67
N GLN A 371 12.86 -10.53 14.56
CA GLN A 371 13.19 -9.35 15.36
C GLN A 371 12.74 -8.05 14.69
N THR A 372 12.03 -8.12 13.55
CA THR A 372 11.47 -6.92 12.90
C THR A 372 10.42 -6.27 13.79
N TRP A 373 10.54 -4.95 13.94
CA TRP A 373 9.60 -4.14 14.68
C TRP A 373 8.38 -3.79 13.84
N VAL A 374 7.20 -3.74 14.47
CA VAL A 374 5.92 -3.49 13.78
C VAL A 374 5.84 -2.05 13.25
N PHE A 375 6.48 -1.11 13.94
CA PHE A 375 6.57 0.30 13.56
C PHE A 375 7.86 0.91 14.10
N ALA A 376 8.25 2.07 13.55
CA ALA A 376 9.40 2.82 14.02
C ALA A 376 9.14 3.47 15.40
N PRO A 377 10.18 3.69 16.25
CA PRO A 377 10.07 4.22 17.62
C PRO A 377 9.41 5.60 17.78
N THR A 378 9.14 6.29 16.68
CA THR A 378 8.54 7.62 16.59
C THR A 378 7.02 7.58 16.38
N LYS A 379 6.42 6.40 16.22
CA LYS A 379 4.97 6.24 16.00
C LYS A 379 4.25 6.07 17.35
N MET A 380 3.33 6.97 17.71
CA MET A 380 2.54 6.82 18.94
C MET A 380 1.43 5.78 18.77
N GLU A 381 1.79 4.49 18.78
CA GLU A 381 0.86 3.38 18.59
C GLU A 381 1.34 2.11 19.32
N ALA A 382 0.43 1.16 19.51
CA ALA A 382 0.71 -0.20 19.94
C ALA A 382 0.01 -1.18 19.00
N ALA A 383 0.67 -2.29 18.66
CA ALA A 383 0.13 -3.26 17.71
C ALA A 383 0.66 -4.67 17.96
N TYR A 384 -0.08 -5.67 17.48
CA TYR A 384 0.32 -7.07 17.47
C TYR A 384 0.45 -7.55 16.02
N ASN A 385 1.54 -8.26 15.72
CA ASN A 385 1.81 -8.89 14.42
C ASN A 385 1.58 -10.40 14.52
N PRO A 386 0.49 -10.95 13.95
CA PRO A 386 0.16 -12.36 14.07
C PRO A 386 1.20 -13.31 13.43
N PRO A 387 1.70 -13.08 12.20
CA PRO A 387 2.75 -13.93 11.60
C PRO A 387 4.02 -14.07 12.43
N LEU A 388 4.46 -12.96 13.06
CA LEU A 388 5.68 -12.96 13.87
C LEU A 388 5.45 -13.35 15.33
N ASN A 389 4.19 -13.40 15.79
CA ASN A 389 3.82 -13.52 17.20
C ASN A 389 4.57 -12.46 18.04
N SER A 390 4.56 -11.21 17.58
CA SER A 390 5.23 -10.10 18.25
C SER A 390 4.27 -8.96 18.55
N MET A 391 4.53 -8.23 19.62
CA MET A 391 3.85 -6.99 19.95
C MET A 391 4.84 -5.83 19.95
N GLY A 392 4.40 -4.67 19.52
CA GLY A 392 5.13 -3.42 19.62
C GLY A 392 4.34 -2.41 20.43
N GLU A 393 5.03 -1.66 21.27
CA GLU A 393 4.51 -0.49 21.97
C GLU A 393 5.60 0.57 22.08
N ILE A 394 5.22 1.83 21.86
CA ILE A 394 6.07 2.98 22.11
C ILE A 394 5.59 3.69 23.36
N LEU A 395 6.52 3.87 24.29
CA LEU A 395 6.27 4.55 25.54
C LEU A 395 6.25 6.06 25.30
N PHE A 396 5.06 6.63 25.36
CA PHE A 396 4.84 8.07 25.41
C PHE A 396 4.08 8.43 26.68
N PHE A 397 4.61 7.99 27.83
CA PHE A 397 4.16 8.47 29.13
C PHE A 397 5.39 8.76 29.99
N LEU A 398 5.35 9.92 30.66
CA LEU A 398 6.39 10.58 31.47
C LEU A 398 7.19 11.69 30.75
N ILE A 399 6.49 12.75 30.32
CA ILE A 399 6.98 14.13 30.52
C ILE A 399 5.97 14.84 31.40
#